data_AF-A0A7I5E7S2-F1
#
_entry.id   AF-A0A7I5E7S2-F1
#
_cell.length_a   1.000
_cell.length_b   1.000
_cell.length_c   1.000
_cell.angle_alpha   90.00
_cell.angle_beta   90.00
_cell.angle_gamma   90.00
#
_symmetry.space_group_name_H-M   'P 1'
#
loop_
_entity.id
_entity.type
_entity.pdbx_description
1 polymer ?
#
loop_
_entity_poly.entity_id
_entity_poly.type
_entity_poly.pdbx_seq_one_letter_code
_entity_poly.pdbx_strand_id
1 'polypeptide(L)'
;NSQRPMQAMLCLLLLFQLPLVSTNCIQCASPTLFNQWQLTGLPSHPAGLPFTPLCNSIGTDDPPEENMKVSSCSTVCFEMVIPSANQYHFVRGCHDEFIETGVTEQQVTTDDKCFYSKKGDQLITSTDGKIQVPAVAAIHFAKVGGEETVVNAKLSMKTLVLEAAVNADPAILKTLTCSDLRPVNCVKSMYYDGTGEDNNKQSCSGGVCTSIEGHLNGRKYIERGCAPISPYTQTACVTMRTNSTFAAGPGDGGSVSREKRSLNVILDATECFCSTEYCNTSSTNFRLSVILSAVVLAATGRFLY
;
A
#
# COMPACT_ATOMS: atom_id res chain seq x y z
N ASN A 1 -76.94 -3.73 21.53
CA ASN A 1 -76.29 -4.23 22.76
C ASN A 1 -75.02 -4.98 22.39
N SER A 2 -73.93 -4.64 23.08
CA SER A 2 -72.58 -5.23 23.04
C SER A 2 -71.81 -5.17 21.72
N GLN A 3 -70.92 -4.19 21.53
CA GLN A 3 -69.52 -4.13 21.97
C GLN A 3 -68.55 -4.79 20.96
N ARG A 4 -67.82 -3.94 20.22
CA ARG A 4 -66.55 -4.28 19.56
C ARG A 4 -65.51 -4.68 20.62
N PRO A 5 -64.50 -5.46 20.22
CA PRO A 5 -63.18 -4.85 20.25
C PRO A 5 -62.38 -5.09 18.96
N MET A 6 -61.55 -4.09 18.67
CA MET A 6 -60.47 -4.06 17.69
C MET A 6 -59.70 -5.40 17.65
N GLN A 7 -59.88 -6.19 16.59
CA GLN A 7 -58.92 -7.24 16.26
C GLN A 7 -57.77 -6.63 15.46
N ALA A 8 -56.73 -6.32 16.21
CA ALA A 8 -55.34 -6.63 15.88
C ALA A 8 -54.90 -6.25 14.46
N MET A 9 -54.68 -4.94 14.31
CA MET A 9 -53.51 -4.40 13.62
C MET A 9 -52.24 -5.06 14.20
N LEU A 10 -51.97 -6.28 13.77
CA LEU A 10 -50.77 -7.06 14.09
C LEU A 10 -50.37 -7.86 12.84
N CYS A 11 -50.36 -7.21 11.67
CA CYS A 11 -49.37 -7.56 10.65
C CYS A 11 -48.03 -7.17 11.26
N LEU A 12 -47.51 -8.14 12.02
CA LEU A 12 -46.17 -8.25 12.54
C LEU A 12 -45.24 -7.54 11.58
N LEU A 13 -44.68 -6.43 12.04
CA LEU A 13 -43.35 -5.97 11.67
C LEU A 13 -42.40 -7.15 11.94
N LEU A 14 -42.41 -8.15 11.05
CA LEU A 14 -41.22 -8.84 10.63
C LEU A 14 -40.39 -7.77 9.89
N LEU A 15 -39.88 -6.82 10.66
CA LEU A 15 -38.53 -6.35 10.51
C LEU A 15 -37.72 -7.64 10.51
N PHE A 16 -37.56 -8.22 9.32
CA PHE A 16 -36.36 -8.94 8.99
C PHE A 16 -35.24 -7.96 9.35
N GLN A 17 -34.76 -8.06 10.59
CA GLN A 17 -33.36 -7.84 10.88
C GLN A 17 -32.63 -8.90 10.05
N LEU A 18 -32.54 -8.65 8.74
CA LEU A 18 -31.44 -9.15 7.96
C LEU A 18 -30.22 -8.77 8.82
N PRO A 19 -29.36 -9.72 9.21
CA PRO A 19 -28.11 -9.32 9.80
C PRO A 19 -27.51 -8.35 8.79
N LEU A 20 -27.35 -7.08 9.19
CA LEU A 20 -26.40 -6.22 8.51
C LEU A 20 -25.10 -6.99 8.67
N VAL A 21 -24.72 -7.73 7.63
CA VAL A 21 -23.41 -8.37 7.57
C VAL A 21 -22.48 -7.18 7.57
N SER A 22 -21.95 -6.85 8.74
CA SER A 22 -20.93 -5.82 8.86
C SER A 22 -19.73 -6.36 8.09
N THR A 23 -19.54 -5.85 6.88
CA THR A 23 -18.35 -6.16 6.09
C THR A 23 -17.15 -5.73 6.91
N ASN A 24 -16.27 -6.69 7.26
CA ASN A 24 -15.09 -6.39 8.06
C ASN A 24 -13.89 -6.23 7.13
N CYS A 25 -13.20 -5.10 7.24
CA CYS A 25 -11.85 -5.00 6.72
C CYS A 25 -10.90 -5.62 7.74
N ILE A 26 -9.82 -6.21 7.26
CA ILE A 26 -8.74 -6.69 8.09
C ILE A 26 -7.61 -5.67 8.08
N GLN A 27 -7.17 -5.30 9.27
CA GLN A 27 -6.09 -4.38 9.49
C GLN A 27 -4.91 -5.10 10.14
N CYS A 28 -3.82 -5.24 9.40
CA CYS A 28 -2.59 -5.87 9.88
C CYS A 28 -1.41 -5.54 8.98
N ALA A 29 -0.20 -5.79 9.48
CA ALA A 29 1.01 -5.85 8.67
C ALA A 29 1.89 -7.03 9.04
N SER A 30 2.74 -7.47 8.10
CA SER A 30 3.78 -8.46 8.42
C SER A 30 4.79 -7.90 9.42
N PRO A 31 5.31 -8.71 10.37
CA PRO A 31 6.19 -8.22 11.44
C PRO A 31 7.44 -7.48 10.97
N THR A 32 8.04 -7.90 9.85
CA THR A 32 9.22 -7.26 9.25
C THR A 32 9.00 -5.79 8.94
N LEU A 33 7.77 -5.41 8.58
CA LEU A 33 7.42 -4.04 8.19
C LEU A 33 7.43 -3.06 9.37
N PHE A 34 7.44 -3.53 10.62
CA PHE A 34 7.54 -2.65 11.79
C PHE A 34 8.84 -1.81 11.76
N ASN A 35 9.95 -2.43 11.39
CA ASN A 35 11.26 -1.76 11.27
C ASN A 35 11.62 -1.40 9.83
N GLN A 36 10.77 -1.77 8.86
CA GLN A 36 11.01 -1.61 7.42
C GLN A 36 9.80 -1.02 6.71
N TRP A 37 9.10 -0.09 7.37
CA TRP A 37 7.85 0.47 6.86
C TRP A 37 8.01 1.14 5.50
N GLN A 38 9.20 1.69 5.20
CA GLN A 38 9.53 2.29 3.92
C GLN A 38 9.37 1.34 2.71
N LEU A 39 9.38 0.01 2.92
CA LEU A 39 9.12 -0.95 1.85
C LEU A 39 7.69 -0.85 1.27
N THR A 40 6.78 -0.23 2.01
CA THR A 40 5.37 -0.09 1.64
C THR A 40 5.10 1.08 0.70
N GLY A 41 5.95 2.11 0.70
CA GLY A 41 5.65 3.41 0.07
C GLY A 41 4.51 4.18 0.72
N LEU A 42 4.03 3.75 1.89
CA LEU A 42 3.03 4.44 2.71
C LEU A 42 3.75 5.38 3.70
N PRO A 43 3.25 6.60 3.92
CA PRO A 43 3.93 7.61 4.76
C PRO A 43 4.05 7.18 6.22
N SER A 44 3.02 6.51 6.75
CA SER A 44 3.00 5.98 8.11
C SER A 44 2.03 4.81 8.21
N HIS A 45 2.01 4.17 9.39
CA HIS A 45 1.00 3.18 9.74
C HIS A 45 0.09 3.72 10.84
N PRO A 46 -1.19 3.32 10.89
CA PRO A 46 -2.09 3.74 11.95
C PRO A 46 -1.61 3.28 13.34
N ALA A 47 -2.00 4.04 14.36
CA ALA A 47 -1.73 3.69 15.75
C ALA A 47 -2.44 2.38 16.11
N GLY A 48 -1.71 1.43 16.68
CA GLY A 48 -2.27 0.13 17.08
C GLY A 48 -2.39 -0.89 15.94
N LEU A 49 -1.83 -0.64 14.75
CA LEU A 49 -1.74 -1.64 13.69
C LEU A 49 -1.07 -2.94 14.21
N PRO A 50 -1.75 -4.11 14.17
CA PRO A 50 -1.14 -5.35 14.61
C PRO A 50 -0.12 -5.86 13.59
N PHE A 51 1.13 -5.99 14.05
CA PHE A 51 2.23 -6.58 13.30
C PHE A 51 2.32 -8.07 13.63
N THR A 52 1.70 -8.92 12.80
CA THR A 52 1.51 -10.35 13.10
C THR A 52 1.84 -11.23 11.89
N PRO A 53 2.46 -12.42 12.11
CA PRO A 53 2.64 -13.41 11.05
C PRO A 53 1.32 -13.81 10.37
N LEU A 54 0.20 -13.81 11.11
CA LEU A 54 -1.13 -14.13 10.58
C LEU A 54 -1.55 -13.22 9.42
N CYS A 55 -0.93 -12.03 9.27
CA CYS A 55 -1.20 -11.12 8.17
C CYS A 55 -1.02 -11.76 6.77
N ASN A 56 -0.23 -12.83 6.67
CA ASN A 56 0.01 -13.56 5.42
C ASN A 56 -0.95 -14.76 5.17
N SER A 57 -1.72 -15.18 6.18
CA SER A 57 -2.54 -16.40 6.17
C SER A 57 -4.03 -16.16 6.44
N ILE A 58 -4.45 -14.93 6.81
CA ILE A 58 -5.88 -14.62 6.99
C ILE A 58 -6.65 -14.92 5.71
N GLY A 59 -7.67 -15.77 5.84
CA GLY A 59 -8.47 -16.27 4.74
C GLY A 59 -9.13 -17.59 5.10
N THR A 60 -9.07 -18.57 4.20
CA THR A 60 -9.78 -19.86 4.31
C THR A 60 -9.32 -20.75 5.47
N ASP A 61 -8.11 -20.52 6.00
CA ASP A 61 -7.43 -21.46 6.88
C ASP A 61 -7.41 -20.96 8.34
N ASP A 62 -7.25 -19.65 8.56
CA ASP A 62 -7.24 -19.03 9.89
C ASP A 62 -8.24 -17.85 9.95
N PRO A 63 -9.19 -17.84 10.90
CA PRO A 63 -10.05 -16.70 11.11
C PRO A 63 -9.23 -15.51 11.65
N PRO A 64 -9.54 -14.27 11.24
CA PRO A 64 -8.86 -13.09 11.76
C PRO A 64 -9.14 -12.91 13.26
N GLU A 65 -8.11 -12.53 14.02
CA GLU A 65 -8.24 -12.13 15.42
C GLU A 65 -9.11 -10.87 15.55
N GLU A 66 -9.80 -10.71 16.69
CA GLU A 66 -10.73 -9.59 16.90
C GLU A 66 -10.05 -8.21 16.81
N ASN A 67 -8.80 -8.09 17.27
CA ASN A 67 -8.00 -6.87 17.18
C ASN A 67 -7.57 -6.51 15.74
N MET A 68 -7.79 -7.40 14.77
CA MET A 68 -7.49 -7.15 13.36
C MET A 68 -8.74 -6.74 12.58
N LYS A 69 -9.93 -6.88 13.15
CA LYS A 69 -11.18 -6.56 12.46
C LYS A 69 -11.49 -5.08 12.61
N VAL A 70 -11.78 -4.43 11.49
CA VAL A 70 -12.26 -3.06 11.43
C VAL A 70 -13.68 -3.09 10.84
N SER A 71 -14.63 -2.51 11.59
CA SER A 71 -16.06 -2.59 11.30
C SER A 71 -16.52 -1.66 10.17
N SER A 72 -15.74 -0.64 9.82
CA SER A 72 -16.00 0.27 8.71
C SER A 72 -14.75 1.06 8.30
N CYS A 73 -14.51 1.24 7.01
CA CYS A 73 -13.58 2.24 6.49
C CYS A 73 -14.34 3.42 5.90
N SER A 74 -13.73 4.61 5.89
CA SER A 74 -14.34 5.76 5.21
C SER A 74 -14.21 5.68 3.69
N THR A 75 -13.24 4.91 3.20
CA THR A 75 -12.96 4.73 1.77
C THR A 75 -13.11 3.27 1.31
N VAL A 76 -12.00 2.59 1.06
CA VAL A 76 -11.91 1.19 0.62
C VAL A 76 -11.06 0.43 1.63
N CYS A 77 -11.33 -0.87 1.79
CA CYS A 77 -10.30 -1.73 2.36
C CYS A 77 -9.22 -1.90 1.29
N PHE A 78 -7.96 -2.10 1.68
CA PHE A 78 -6.93 -2.55 0.75
C PHE A 78 -6.13 -3.72 1.32
N GLU A 79 -5.54 -4.49 0.43
CA GLU A 79 -4.49 -5.46 0.72
C GLU A 79 -3.35 -5.27 -0.28
N MET A 80 -2.12 -5.29 0.23
CA MET A 80 -0.91 -5.08 -0.55
C MET A 80 0.11 -6.15 -0.22
N VAL A 81 0.78 -6.66 -1.25
CA VAL A 81 1.82 -7.68 -1.19
C VAL A 81 3.12 -7.11 -1.71
N ILE A 82 4.14 -7.16 -0.86
CA ILE A 82 5.46 -6.59 -1.10
C ILE A 82 6.48 -7.74 -1.09
N PRO A 83 7.06 -8.09 -2.26
CA PRO A 83 8.19 -9.01 -2.31
C PRO A 83 9.50 -8.32 -1.92
N SER A 84 10.12 -8.81 -0.85
CA SER A 84 11.45 -8.37 -0.41
C SER A 84 12.23 -9.54 0.18
N ALA A 85 13.54 -9.59 -0.06
CA ALA A 85 14.44 -10.62 0.47
C ALA A 85 13.89 -12.07 0.31
N ASN A 86 13.30 -12.38 -0.85
CA ASN A 86 12.69 -13.69 -1.17
C ASN A 86 11.53 -14.10 -0.23
N GLN A 87 10.85 -13.12 0.36
CA GLN A 87 9.65 -13.30 1.19
C GLN A 87 8.55 -12.34 0.74
N TYR A 88 7.29 -12.74 0.97
CA TYR A 88 6.16 -11.82 0.87
C TYR A 88 5.87 -11.17 2.21
N HIS A 89 5.64 -9.86 2.14
CA HIS A 89 5.12 -9.06 3.24
C HIS A 89 3.74 -8.52 2.84
N PHE A 90 2.85 -8.46 3.81
CA PHE A 90 1.46 -8.07 3.62
C PHE A 90 1.16 -6.81 4.44
N VAL A 91 0.39 -5.90 3.84
CA VAL A 91 -0.26 -4.80 4.54
C VAL A 91 -1.73 -4.84 4.18
N ARG A 92 -2.60 -4.72 5.18
CA ARG A 92 -4.04 -4.72 5.00
C ARG A 92 -4.65 -3.67 5.93
N GLY A 93 -5.72 -3.02 5.50
CA GLY A 93 -6.51 -2.15 6.37
C GLY A 93 -7.42 -1.21 5.60
N CYS A 94 -7.92 -0.19 6.30
CA CYS A 94 -8.63 0.93 5.70
C CYS A 94 -7.64 1.85 5.00
N HIS A 95 -7.72 2.01 3.67
CA HIS A 95 -6.68 2.74 2.92
C HIS A 95 -6.45 4.16 3.45
N ASP A 96 -7.52 4.85 3.81
CA ASP A 96 -7.52 6.20 4.39
C ASP A 96 -6.77 6.33 5.72
N GLU A 97 -6.58 5.25 6.46
CA GLU A 97 -5.79 5.28 7.71
C GLU A 97 -4.27 5.21 7.47
N PHE A 98 -3.84 4.86 6.26
CA PHE A 98 -2.42 4.71 5.89
C PHE A 98 -1.91 5.84 5.00
N ILE A 99 -2.81 6.66 4.45
CA ILE A 99 -2.47 7.78 3.59
C ILE A 99 -2.74 9.11 4.30
N GLU A 100 -1.87 10.10 4.09
CA GLU A 100 -2.17 11.46 4.51
C GLU A 100 -3.12 12.11 3.49
N THR A 101 -4.12 12.84 3.99
CA THR A 101 -4.96 13.70 3.15
C THR A 101 -4.17 14.97 2.77
N GLY A 102 -3.37 14.91 1.69
CA GLY A 102 -2.58 16.09 1.28
C GLY A 102 -1.80 16.03 -0.05
N VAL A 103 -1.87 17.14 -0.80
CA VAL A 103 -1.24 17.58 -2.07
C VAL A 103 -1.72 16.97 -3.40
N THR A 104 -2.23 15.74 -3.45
CA THR A 104 -2.89 15.22 -4.66
C THR A 104 -4.33 14.82 -4.39
N GLU A 105 -5.23 15.18 -5.32
CA GLU A 105 -6.61 14.70 -5.43
C GLU A 105 -6.61 13.19 -5.74
N GLN A 106 -6.15 12.35 -4.82
CA GLN A 106 -6.47 10.94 -4.94
C GLN A 106 -7.98 10.83 -4.79
N GLN A 107 -8.66 10.63 -5.91
CA GLN A 107 -10.01 10.12 -5.86
C GLN A 107 -9.87 8.64 -5.52
N VAL A 108 -9.95 8.34 -4.22
CA VAL A 108 -10.17 6.97 -3.78
C VAL A 108 -11.57 6.60 -4.26
N THR A 109 -11.64 6.10 -5.49
CA THR A 109 -12.88 5.61 -6.08
C THR A 109 -13.36 4.45 -5.22
N THR A 110 -14.65 4.39 -4.91
CA THR A 110 -15.29 3.30 -4.15
C THR A 110 -15.36 1.99 -4.93
N ASP A 111 -14.56 1.83 -5.98
CA ASP A 111 -14.62 0.73 -6.92
C ASP A 111 -13.46 -0.22 -6.68
N ASP A 112 -13.72 -1.51 -6.91
CA ASP A 112 -12.68 -2.52 -6.84
C ASP A 112 -11.61 -2.24 -7.89
N LYS A 113 -10.35 -2.19 -7.45
CA LYS A 113 -9.19 -2.01 -8.32
C LYS A 113 -8.09 -2.95 -7.86
N CYS A 114 -7.50 -3.67 -8.81
CA CYS A 114 -6.32 -4.47 -8.53
C CYS A 114 -5.23 -4.20 -9.56
N PHE A 115 -3.99 -4.07 -9.07
CA PHE A 115 -2.80 -3.91 -9.88
C PHE A 115 -1.73 -4.90 -9.41
N TYR A 116 -0.94 -5.41 -10.34
CA TYR A 116 0.18 -6.27 -10.00
C TYR A 116 1.36 -6.04 -10.93
N SER A 117 2.55 -6.42 -10.48
CA SER A 117 3.74 -6.49 -11.31
C SER A 117 4.56 -7.73 -10.94
N LYS A 118 5.30 -8.26 -11.91
CA LYS A 118 6.26 -9.34 -11.67
C LYS A 118 7.60 -8.78 -11.24
N LYS A 119 8.27 -9.48 -10.32
CA LYS A 119 9.62 -9.18 -9.85
C LYS A 119 10.51 -10.38 -10.12
N GLY A 120 10.95 -10.49 -11.37
CA GLY A 120 11.64 -11.68 -11.89
C GLY A 120 13.02 -11.96 -11.30
N ASP A 121 13.62 -11.00 -10.60
CA ASP A 121 14.88 -11.15 -9.87
C ASP A 121 14.69 -11.73 -8.45
N GLN A 122 13.45 -11.96 -8.02
CA GLN A 122 13.13 -12.57 -6.74
C GLN A 122 12.29 -13.84 -6.91
N LEU A 123 12.62 -14.83 -6.10
CA LEU A 123 11.91 -16.10 -6.04
C LEU A 123 11.28 -16.24 -4.65
N ILE A 124 10.01 -16.61 -4.61
CA ILE A 124 9.31 -16.91 -3.36
C ILE A 124 9.18 -18.42 -3.24
N THR A 125 9.65 -18.93 -2.11
CA THR A 125 9.58 -20.35 -1.78
C THR A 125 8.29 -20.64 -1.00
N SER A 126 7.61 -21.73 -1.33
CA SER A 126 6.48 -22.25 -0.56
C SER A 126 6.88 -22.60 0.87
N THR A 127 5.90 -22.65 1.77
CA THR A 127 6.10 -22.98 3.19
C THR A 127 6.75 -24.36 3.40
N ASP A 128 6.53 -25.31 2.50
CA ASP A 128 7.13 -26.64 2.54
C ASP A 128 8.51 -26.74 1.87
N GLY A 129 9.01 -25.63 1.31
CA GLY A 129 10.33 -25.55 0.69
C GLY A 129 10.43 -26.14 -0.71
N LYS A 130 9.34 -26.69 -1.27
CA LYS A 130 9.40 -27.52 -2.50
C LYS A 130 9.16 -26.75 -3.78
N ILE A 131 8.44 -25.64 -3.71
CA ILE A 131 8.02 -24.85 -4.86
C ILE A 131 8.70 -23.49 -4.77
N GLN A 132 9.25 -23.03 -5.90
CA GLN A 132 9.73 -21.66 -6.06
C GLN A 132 9.05 -21.04 -7.28
N VAL A 133 8.49 -19.86 -7.09
CA VAL A 133 7.84 -19.09 -8.17
C VAL A 133 8.43 -17.68 -8.24
N PRO A 134 8.44 -17.04 -9.43
CA PRO A 134 8.75 -15.63 -9.54
C PRO A 134 7.87 -14.79 -8.62
N ALA A 135 8.47 -13.83 -7.94
CA ALA A 135 7.75 -12.97 -7.03
C ALA A 135 6.77 -12.04 -7.77
N VAL A 136 5.63 -11.76 -7.14
CA VAL A 136 4.62 -10.80 -7.60
C VAL A 136 4.42 -9.74 -6.52
N ALA A 137 4.47 -8.48 -6.90
CA ALA A 137 3.92 -7.40 -6.09
C ALA A 137 2.49 -7.15 -6.54
N ALA A 138 1.57 -6.96 -5.60
CA ALA A 138 0.18 -6.71 -5.93
C ALA A 138 -0.46 -5.78 -4.92
N ILE A 139 -1.44 -5.01 -5.36
CA ILE A 139 -2.32 -4.24 -4.49
C ILE A 139 -3.76 -4.39 -4.98
N HIS A 140 -4.66 -4.61 -4.05
CA HIS A 140 -6.09 -4.74 -4.29
C HIS A 140 -6.83 -3.79 -3.35
N PHE A 141 -7.57 -2.86 -3.94
CA PHE A 141 -8.51 -1.97 -3.29
C PHE A 141 -9.90 -2.60 -3.43
N ALA A 142 -10.52 -2.92 -2.30
CA ALA A 142 -11.80 -3.60 -2.22
C ALA A 142 -12.85 -2.65 -1.64
N LYS A 143 -13.96 -2.50 -2.36
CA LYS A 143 -15.12 -1.73 -1.94
C LYS A 143 -15.66 -2.28 -0.62
N VAL A 144 -15.98 -1.36 0.29
CA VAL A 144 -16.72 -1.69 1.50
C VAL A 144 -18.21 -1.81 1.16
N GLY A 145 -18.81 -2.94 1.51
CA GLY A 145 -20.22 -3.25 1.27
C GLY A 145 -20.41 -4.33 0.20
N GLY A 146 -21.12 -5.39 0.57
CA GLY A 146 -21.37 -6.58 -0.26
C GLY A 146 -21.78 -7.76 0.61
N GLU A 147 -21.91 -8.95 0.02
CA GLU A 147 -22.26 -10.18 0.75
C GLU A 147 -21.09 -10.79 1.53
N GLU A 148 -19.86 -10.30 1.30
CA GLU A 148 -18.66 -10.85 1.90
C GLU A 148 -18.41 -10.34 3.33
N THR A 149 -17.96 -11.25 4.19
CA THR A 149 -17.59 -10.96 5.58
C THR A 149 -16.21 -10.32 5.70
N VAL A 150 -15.29 -10.64 4.79
CA VAL A 150 -13.93 -10.09 4.70
C VAL A 150 -13.54 -9.86 3.24
N VAL A 151 -13.23 -8.61 2.88
CA VAL A 151 -13.02 -8.22 1.48
C VAL A 151 -11.55 -8.01 1.09
N ASN A 152 -10.66 -7.65 2.03
CA ASN A 152 -9.23 -7.42 1.78
C ASN A 152 -8.34 -8.56 2.32
N ALA A 153 -8.75 -9.79 2.05
CA ALA A 153 -8.01 -10.99 2.45
C ALA A 153 -7.92 -12.06 1.35
N LYS A 154 -7.84 -11.62 0.10
CA LYS A 154 -7.84 -12.50 -1.08
C LYS A 154 -6.42 -12.91 -1.49
N LEU A 155 -5.44 -12.04 -1.26
CA LEU A 155 -4.03 -12.28 -1.58
C LEU A 155 -3.30 -12.92 -0.40
N SER A 156 -2.74 -14.12 -0.57
CA SER A 156 -2.05 -14.88 0.48
C SER A 156 -0.85 -15.64 -0.07
N MET A 157 0.01 -16.16 0.80
CA MET A 157 1.07 -17.09 0.38
C MET A 157 0.51 -18.29 -0.41
N LYS A 158 -0.64 -18.82 0.03
CA LYS A 158 -1.32 -19.95 -0.60
C LYS A 158 -1.75 -19.61 -2.03
N THR A 159 -2.46 -18.50 -2.20
CA THR A 159 -2.99 -18.08 -3.51
C THR A 159 -1.88 -17.62 -4.44
N LEU A 160 -0.83 -16.95 -3.95
CA LEU A 160 0.24 -16.42 -4.79
C LEU A 160 1.37 -17.40 -5.12
N VAL A 161 1.61 -18.42 -4.29
CA VAL A 161 2.69 -19.39 -4.53
C VAL A 161 2.16 -20.71 -5.08
N LEU A 162 1.11 -21.28 -4.49
CA LEU A 162 0.63 -22.60 -4.90
C LEU A 162 -0.10 -22.54 -6.25
N GLU A 163 -0.88 -21.49 -6.50
CA GLU A 163 -1.56 -21.34 -7.80
C GLU A 163 -0.56 -20.99 -8.92
N ALA A 164 0.45 -20.17 -8.60
CA ALA A 164 1.52 -19.81 -9.53
C ALA A 164 2.41 -21.00 -9.92
N ALA A 165 2.45 -22.05 -9.10
CA ALA A 165 3.15 -23.30 -9.42
C ALA A 165 2.45 -24.08 -10.54
N VAL A 166 1.14 -23.90 -10.70
CA VAL A 166 0.32 -24.63 -11.67
C VAL A 166 0.09 -23.81 -12.93
N ASN A 167 -0.19 -22.53 -12.76
CA ASN A 167 -0.41 -21.57 -13.84
C ASN A 167 0.69 -20.53 -13.74
N ALA A 168 1.38 -20.20 -14.84
CA ALA A 168 2.47 -19.22 -14.83
C ALA A 168 2.12 -17.86 -14.19
N ASP A 169 0.82 -17.56 -14.03
CA ASP A 169 0.27 -16.48 -13.21
C ASP A 169 -0.74 -17.03 -12.17
N PRO A 170 -0.73 -16.54 -10.92
CA PRO A 170 -1.73 -16.91 -9.92
C PRO A 170 -3.16 -16.64 -10.40
N ALA A 171 -4.07 -17.63 -10.29
CA ALA A 171 -5.45 -17.52 -10.76
C ALA A 171 -6.25 -16.47 -9.98
N ILE A 172 -5.87 -16.22 -8.72
CA ILE A 172 -6.42 -15.15 -7.90
C ILE A 172 -6.28 -13.77 -8.56
N LEU A 173 -5.18 -13.50 -9.28
CA LEU A 173 -4.99 -12.21 -9.96
C LEU A 173 -6.01 -12.02 -11.08
N LYS A 174 -6.38 -13.10 -11.78
CA LYS A 174 -7.45 -13.07 -12.78
C LYS A 174 -8.82 -12.91 -12.15
N THR A 175 -9.05 -13.57 -11.01
CA THR A 175 -10.32 -13.51 -10.26
C THR A 175 -10.58 -12.10 -9.75
N LEU A 176 -9.54 -11.41 -9.25
CA LEU A 176 -9.60 -10.02 -8.83
C LEU A 176 -9.51 -9.02 -9.99
N THR A 177 -9.50 -9.49 -11.23
CA THR A 177 -9.36 -8.66 -12.44
C THR A 177 -8.16 -7.70 -12.39
N CYS A 178 -7.04 -8.17 -11.83
CA CYS A 178 -5.85 -7.36 -11.66
C CYS A 178 -5.25 -6.94 -12.99
N SER A 179 -4.93 -5.65 -13.12
CA SER A 179 -4.24 -5.08 -14.26
C SER A 179 -2.73 -5.25 -14.09
N ASP A 180 -2.08 -5.81 -15.12
CA ASP A 180 -0.61 -5.96 -15.16
C ASP A 180 0.07 -4.61 -15.40
N LEU A 181 0.90 -4.20 -14.46
CA LEU A 181 1.76 -3.03 -14.56
C LEU A 181 3.00 -3.39 -15.36
N ARG A 182 2.95 -3.08 -16.65
CA ARG A 182 4.10 -3.24 -17.54
C ARG A 182 5.29 -2.43 -17.00
N PRO A 183 6.50 -3.01 -16.98
CA PRO A 183 7.67 -2.29 -16.51
C PRO A 183 7.91 -1.02 -17.34
N VAL A 184 8.13 0.10 -16.66
CA VAL A 184 8.55 1.39 -17.23
C VAL A 184 9.98 1.69 -16.84
N ASN A 185 10.73 2.42 -17.67
CA ASN A 185 12.07 2.87 -17.27
C ASN A 185 11.98 4.14 -16.44
N CYS A 186 12.75 4.18 -15.36
CA CYS A 186 12.80 5.32 -14.45
C CYS A 186 14.23 5.81 -14.29
N VAL A 187 14.38 7.05 -13.86
CA VAL A 187 15.66 7.55 -13.37
C VAL A 187 15.97 6.87 -12.05
N LYS A 188 17.22 6.42 -11.90
CA LYS A 188 17.76 5.94 -10.63
C LYS A 188 18.93 6.83 -10.23
N SER A 189 18.77 7.58 -9.16
CA SER A 189 19.83 8.41 -8.59
C SER A 189 19.60 8.69 -7.11
N MET A 190 20.67 9.06 -6.41
CA MET A 190 20.61 9.51 -5.02
C MET A 190 21.57 10.68 -4.84
N TYR A 191 21.10 11.75 -4.21
CA TYR A 191 21.85 12.97 -3.96
C TYR A 191 21.64 13.41 -2.50
N TYR A 192 22.75 13.69 -1.81
CA TYR A 192 22.76 14.29 -0.49
C TYR A 192 23.86 15.36 -0.42
N ASP A 193 23.44 16.61 -0.26
CA ASP A 193 24.24 17.83 -0.05
C ASP A 193 25.69 17.82 -0.61
N GLY A 194 25.82 17.51 -1.90
CA GLY A 194 27.03 17.76 -2.68
C GLY A 194 28.18 16.75 -2.52
N THR A 195 28.03 15.64 -1.79
CA THR A 195 29.06 14.56 -1.80
C THR A 195 28.99 13.68 -3.05
N GLY A 196 28.06 13.97 -3.96
CA GLY A 196 27.94 13.36 -5.27
C GLY A 196 27.10 14.27 -6.19
N GLU A 197 27.45 14.27 -7.47
CA GLU A 197 26.64 14.89 -8.52
C GLU A 197 25.41 14.01 -8.84
N ASP A 198 24.24 14.61 -9.15
CA ASP A 198 23.06 13.93 -9.74
C ASP A 198 23.31 13.57 -11.23
N ASN A 199 24.50 13.03 -11.50
CA ASN A 199 25.03 12.80 -12.84
C ASN A 199 25.10 11.31 -13.17
N ASN A 200 24.98 10.43 -12.16
CA ASN A 200 24.80 9.00 -12.35
C ASN A 200 23.33 8.68 -12.58
N LYS A 201 22.77 9.16 -13.69
CA LYS A 201 21.44 8.78 -14.17
C LYS A 201 21.49 7.34 -14.69
N GLN A 202 21.66 6.39 -13.78
CA GLN A 202 21.33 5.01 -14.10
C GLN A 202 19.84 4.93 -14.38
N SER A 203 19.44 3.91 -15.13
CA SER A 203 18.03 3.56 -15.25
C SER A 203 17.75 2.32 -14.43
N CYS A 204 16.52 2.23 -13.94
CA CYS A 204 15.94 0.98 -13.48
C CYS A 204 14.63 0.75 -14.22
N SER A 205 14.11 -0.47 -14.13
CA SER A 205 12.78 -0.81 -14.63
C SER A 205 11.94 -1.41 -13.51
N GLY A 206 10.69 -0.99 -13.42
CA GLY A 206 9.72 -1.46 -12.43
C GLY A 206 8.30 -1.08 -12.83
N GLY A 207 7.30 -1.53 -12.08
CA GLY A 207 5.89 -1.22 -12.37
C GLY A 207 5.58 0.27 -12.24
N VAL A 208 6.30 1.00 -11.37
CA VAL A 208 6.18 2.45 -11.20
C VAL A 208 7.55 3.08 -10.91
N CYS A 209 7.67 4.36 -11.21
CA CYS A 209 8.81 5.20 -10.83
C CYS A 209 8.54 5.91 -9.50
N THR A 210 9.58 6.05 -8.69
CA THR A 210 9.54 6.76 -7.40
C THR A 210 10.48 7.96 -7.39
N SER A 211 10.10 9.01 -6.66
CA SER A 211 10.93 10.19 -6.41
C SER A 211 10.70 10.71 -5.00
N ILE A 212 11.74 10.75 -4.17
CA ILE A 212 11.75 11.36 -2.85
C ILE A 212 12.59 12.63 -2.94
N GLU A 213 12.00 13.79 -2.68
CA GLU A 213 12.72 15.07 -2.67
C GLU A 213 12.40 15.85 -1.39
N GLY A 214 13.44 16.28 -0.68
CA GLY A 214 13.27 16.95 0.61
C GLY A 214 14.58 17.27 1.32
N HIS A 215 14.54 17.15 2.65
CA HIS A 215 15.68 17.40 3.53
C HIS A 215 15.89 16.23 4.50
N LEU A 216 17.10 15.71 4.52
CA LEU A 216 17.58 14.75 5.51
C LEU A 216 18.48 15.50 6.50
N ASN A 217 18.07 15.61 7.77
CA ASN A 217 18.76 16.41 8.79
C ASN A 217 19.02 17.87 8.36
N GLY A 218 18.03 18.49 7.72
CA GLY A 218 18.10 19.88 7.24
C GLY A 218 18.93 20.07 5.97
N ARG A 219 19.51 19.01 5.41
CA ARG A 219 20.30 19.04 4.19
C ARG A 219 19.53 18.45 3.02
N LYS A 220 19.70 19.01 1.83
CA LYS A 220 18.96 18.58 0.63
C LYS A 220 19.20 17.10 0.35
N TYR A 221 18.11 16.37 0.16
CA TYR A 221 18.07 14.94 -0.15
C TYR A 221 17.18 14.71 -1.37
N ILE A 222 17.67 13.92 -2.33
CA ILE A 222 16.91 13.44 -3.47
C ILE A 222 17.21 11.95 -3.64
N GLU A 223 16.18 11.13 -3.77
CA GLU A 223 16.30 9.73 -4.17
C GLU A 223 15.28 9.44 -5.27
N ARG A 224 15.72 8.75 -6.32
CA ARG A 224 14.90 8.35 -7.46
C ARG A 224 15.12 6.89 -7.72
N GLY A 225 14.05 6.17 -8.03
CA GLY A 225 14.14 4.76 -8.32
C GLY A 225 12.89 4.18 -8.95
N CYS A 226 12.76 2.88 -8.80
CA CYS A 226 11.66 2.07 -9.29
C CYS A 226 11.06 1.30 -8.12
N ALA A 227 9.75 1.18 -8.11
CA ALA A 227 9.04 0.26 -7.24
C ALA A 227 8.22 -0.71 -8.10
N PRO A 228 7.99 -1.95 -7.61
CA PRO A 228 7.16 -2.89 -8.35
C PRO A 228 5.68 -2.48 -8.33
N ILE A 229 5.21 -1.83 -7.27
CA ILE A 229 3.82 -1.41 -7.10
C ILE A 229 3.75 -0.03 -6.43
N SER A 230 2.64 0.68 -6.62
CA SER A 230 2.32 1.90 -5.88
C SER A 230 1.18 1.62 -4.90
N PRO A 231 1.20 2.18 -3.67
CA PRO A 231 0.06 2.09 -2.77
C PRO A 231 -1.10 3.03 -3.16
N TYR A 232 -1.00 3.70 -4.31
CA TYR A 232 -1.98 4.66 -4.83
C TYR A 232 -2.53 4.17 -6.17
N THR A 233 -3.80 4.52 -6.45
CA THR A 233 -4.49 4.15 -7.69
C THR A 233 -4.10 5.00 -8.91
N GLN A 234 -3.34 6.07 -8.69
CA GLN A 234 -2.95 7.07 -9.68
C GLN A 234 -1.62 7.70 -9.27
N THR A 235 -1.05 8.51 -10.17
CA THR A 235 0.10 9.37 -9.84
C THR A 235 -0.22 10.20 -8.59
N ALA A 236 0.61 10.05 -7.56
CA ALA A 236 0.41 10.66 -6.27
C ALA A 236 1.73 11.21 -5.74
N CYS A 237 1.67 12.31 -5.00
CA CYS A 237 2.78 12.85 -4.24
C CYS A 237 2.32 13.10 -2.81
N VAL A 238 2.97 12.45 -1.85
CA VAL A 238 2.64 12.55 -0.44
C VAL A 238 3.79 13.16 0.34
N THR A 239 3.46 13.96 1.35
CA THR A 239 4.45 14.41 2.31
C THR A 239 4.78 13.26 3.26
N MET A 240 6.04 13.14 3.63
CA MET A 240 6.49 12.19 4.63
C MET A 240 7.46 12.87 5.58
N ARG A 241 7.30 12.55 6.86
CA ARG A 241 8.24 12.93 7.90
C ARG A 241 8.59 11.72 8.73
N THR A 242 9.82 11.22 8.59
CA THR A 242 10.29 10.07 9.36
C THR A 242 11.40 10.49 10.31
N ASN A 243 11.41 9.89 11.50
CA ASN A 243 12.47 10.07 12.49
C ASN A 243 13.09 8.70 12.77
N SER A 244 14.28 8.49 12.25
CA SER A 244 15.04 7.26 12.45
C SER A 244 16.18 7.50 13.43
N THR A 245 16.35 6.61 14.39
CA THR A 245 17.45 6.67 15.34
C THR A 245 18.46 5.56 15.03
N PHE A 246 19.73 5.90 14.86
CA PHE A 246 20.80 4.91 14.75
C PHE A 246 21.87 5.13 15.81
N ALA A 247 22.45 4.03 16.28
CA ALA A 247 23.51 4.06 17.28
C ALA A 247 24.85 4.35 16.59
N ALA A 248 25.48 5.48 16.92
CA ALA A 248 26.80 5.88 16.43
C ALA A 248 27.80 5.95 17.59
N GLY A 249 29.00 5.41 17.38
CA GLY A 249 30.02 5.35 18.43
C GLY A 249 31.28 4.63 17.94
N PRO A 250 32.32 4.56 18.78
CA PRO A 250 33.54 3.85 18.42
C PRO A 250 33.19 2.40 18.06
N GLY A 251 33.65 1.94 16.89
CA GLY A 251 33.35 0.62 16.34
C GLY A 251 33.75 -0.53 17.27
N ASP A 252 33.45 -1.77 16.87
CA ASP A 252 33.76 -2.99 17.63
C ASP A 252 35.27 -3.06 17.95
N GLY A 253 35.69 -2.63 19.14
CA GLY A 253 37.11 -2.69 19.49
C GLY A 253 37.62 -1.87 20.68
N GLY A 254 36.81 -1.55 21.70
CA GLY A 254 37.35 -0.83 22.86
C GLY A 254 36.63 -1.16 24.16
N SER A 255 37.23 -2.02 24.97
CA SER A 255 36.79 -2.53 26.28
C SER A 255 36.75 -1.48 27.41
N VAL A 256 36.46 -0.21 27.10
CA VAL A 256 36.32 0.85 28.11
C VAL A 256 35.07 1.68 27.83
N SER A 257 33.92 1.19 28.32
CA SER A 257 32.72 1.95 28.70
C SER A 257 32.46 3.27 27.95
N ARG A 258 32.15 3.21 26.65
CA ARG A 258 31.49 4.33 25.96
C ARG A 258 30.21 3.83 25.33
N GLU A 259 29.08 4.16 25.95
CA GLU A 259 27.76 3.89 25.37
C GLU A 259 27.69 4.52 23.97
N LYS A 260 27.15 3.76 23.01
CA LYS A 260 26.87 4.29 21.67
C LYS A 260 25.90 5.46 21.81
N ARG A 261 26.16 6.56 21.11
CA ARG A 261 25.28 7.73 21.10
C ARG A 261 24.15 7.47 20.12
N SER A 262 22.93 7.73 20.55
CA SER A 262 21.77 7.71 19.66
C SER A 262 21.80 8.99 18.80
N LEU A 263 21.90 8.83 17.47
CA LEU A 263 21.76 9.91 16.52
C LEU A 263 20.37 9.83 15.88
N ASN A 264 19.62 10.92 15.95
CA ASN A 264 18.35 11.05 15.26
C ASN A 264 18.59 11.60 13.85
N VAL A 265 17.94 10.98 12.89
CA VAL A 265 17.87 11.41 11.50
C VAL A 265 16.43 11.69 11.16
N ILE A 266 16.16 12.94 10.82
CA ILE A 266 14.84 13.38 10.40
C ILE A 266 14.87 13.54 8.89
N LEU A 267 14.04 12.77 8.19
CA LEU A 267 13.71 13.01 6.80
C LEU A 267 12.40 13.78 6.75
N ASP A 268 12.40 14.93 6.07
CA ASP A 268 11.22 15.73 5.76
C ASP A 268 11.17 15.91 4.25
N ALA A 269 10.29 15.17 3.57
CA ALA A 269 10.32 15.03 2.12
C ALA A 269 8.93 14.86 1.50
N THR A 270 8.88 15.00 0.18
CA THR A 270 7.75 14.58 -0.65
C THR A 270 8.15 13.33 -1.42
N GLU A 271 7.38 12.26 -1.29
CA GLU A 271 7.50 11.04 -2.08
C GLU A 271 6.44 11.01 -3.17
N CYS A 272 6.85 10.80 -4.42
CA CYS A 272 5.97 10.74 -5.59
C CYS A 272 6.06 9.40 -6.31
N PHE A 273 4.93 8.94 -6.83
CA PHE A 273 4.77 7.73 -7.64
C PHE A 273 4.19 8.09 -9.00
N CYS A 274 4.70 7.52 -10.08
CA CYS A 274 4.17 7.68 -11.44
C CYS A 274 4.45 6.47 -12.32
N SER A 275 3.69 6.32 -13.41
CA SER A 275 3.69 5.10 -14.25
C SER A 275 4.05 5.38 -15.72
N THR A 276 4.77 6.46 -16.02
CA THR A 276 5.22 6.78 -17.39
C THR A 276 6.74 6.81 -17.47
N GLU A 277 7.29 6.59 -18.66
CA GLU A 277 8.75 6.57 -18.89
C GLU A 277 9.44 7.84 -18.34
N TYR A 278 10.42 7.66 -17.47
CA TYR A 278 11.25 8.72 -16.86
C TYR A 278 10.46 9.85 -16.18
N CYS A 279 9.25 9.56 -15.70
CA CYS A 279 8.39 10.54 -15.06
C CYS A 279 8.97 11.08 -13.74
N ASN A 280 9.88 10.34 -13.11
CA ASN A 280 10.57 10.74 -11.89
C ASN A 280 11.79 11.65 -12.08
N THR A 281 11.93 12.28 -13.26
CA THR A 281 13.05 13.20 -13.56
C THR A 281 13.06 14.49 -12.72
N SER A 282 11.89 14.94 -12.24
CA SER A 282 11.78 16.09 -11.33
C SER A 282 10.45 16.06 -10.60
N SER A 283 10.42 16.30 -9.29
CA SER A 283 9.18 16.47 -8.51
C SER A 283 8.25 17.56 -9.05
N THR A 284 8.79 18.58 -9.75
CA THR A 284 7.99 19.64 -10.40
C THR A 284 7.17 19.15 -11.59
N ASN A 285 7.64 18.11 -12.31
CA ASN A 285 6.90 17.54 -13.45
C ASN A 285 5.63 16.83 -12.97
N PHE A 286 5.65 16.23 -11.77
CA PHE A 286 4.46 15.62 -11.16
C PHE A 286 3.38 16.66 -10.83
N ARG A 287 3.78 17.86 -10.39
CA ARG A 287 2.84 18.95 -10.07
C ARG A 287 2.21 19.57 -11.31
N LEU A 288 2.92 19.63 -12.43
CA LEU A 288 2.43 20.20 -13.69
C LEU A 288 1.31 19.35 -14.34
N SER A 289 1.40 18.02 -14.27
CA SER A 289 0.33 17.11 -14.74
C SER A 289 -0.99 17.32 -14.00
N VAL A 290 -0.91 17.59 -12.69
CA VAL A 290 -2.08 17.86 -11.83
C VAL A 290 -2.72 19.21 -12.16
N ILE A 291 -1.90 20.25 -12.39
CA ILE A 291 -2.40 21.60 -12.75
C ILE A 291 -3.08 21.59 -14.13
N LEU A 292 -2.50 20.91 -15.13
CA LEU A 292 -3.11 20.81 -16.47
C LEU A 292 -4.47 20.09 -16.43
N SER A 293 -4.61 19.08 -15.58
CA SER A 293 -5.87 18.33 -15.43
C SER A 293 -6.97 19.21 -14.81
N ALA A 294 -6.64 19.99 -13.79
CA ALA A 294 -7.56 20.94 -13.15
C ALA A 294 -7.96 22.10 -14.09
N VAL A 295 -7.04 22.60 -14.91
CA VAL A 295 -7.33 23.67 -15.89
C VAL A 295 -8.21 23.15 -17.03
N VAL A 296 -8.02 21.92 -17.49
CA VAL A 296 -8.87 21.32 -18.53
C VAL A 296 -10.28 21.04 -18.01
N LEU A 297 -10.45 20.53 -16.78
CA LEU A 297 -11.77 20.37 -16.15
C LEU A 297 -12.48 21.70 -15.87
N ALA A 298 -11.75 22.74 -15.46
CA ALA A 298 -12.31 24.08 -15.28
C ALA A 298 -12.68 24.74 -16.63
N ALA A 299 -11.95 24.44 -17.70
CA ALA A 299 -12.25 24.92 -19.04
C ALA A 299 -13.44 24.18 -19.67
N THR A 300 -13.56 22.86 -19.51
CA THR A 300 -14.70 22.10 -20.05
C THR A 300 -15.99 22.28 -19.24
N GLY A 301 -15.90 22.52 -17.93
CA GLY A 301 -17.04 22.88 -17.08
C GLY A 301 -17.64 24.26 -17.38
N ARG A 302 -16.86 25.17 -17.99
CA ARG A 302 -17.34 26.49 -18.45
C ARG A 302 -18.01 26.48 -19.82
N PHE A 303 -17.96 25.37 -20.56
CA PHE A 303 -18.64 25.22 -21.86
C PHE A 303 -19.96 24.43 -21.78
N LEU A 304 -20.36 23.97 -20.59
CA LEU A 304 -21.58 23.19 -20.35
C LEU A 304 -22.64 23.91 -19.49
N TYR A 305 -22.53 25.23 -19.35
CA TYR A 305 -23.57 26.11 -18.81
C TYR A 305 -23.80 27.32 -19.71
#